data_AF-A0A239DGM4-F1
#
_entry.id   AF-A0A239DGM4-F1
#
_cell.length_a   1.000
_cell.length_b   1.000
_cell.length_c   1.000
_cell.angle_alpha   90.00
_cell.angle_beta   90.00
_cell.angle_gamma   90.00
#
_symmetry.space_group_name_H-M   'P 1'
#
loop_
_entity.id
_entity.type
_entity.pdbx_description
1 polymer ?
#
loop_
_entity_poly.entity_id
_entity_poly.type
_entity_poly.pdbx_seq_one_letter_code
_entity_poly.pdbx_strand_id
1 'polypeptide(L)'
;MRLTPTERDRLLLFTAAELARARSARGLRLNVPEATALIADTVCEAARDGARLAEAIAAGRSVLGPGDVLPGVADIVTEVMVEAVFDDGTRLAVVTEPFGGGSLGDAAPGAVIEAVRPLPEERAALLPAKEDAIEVRVLNTATVPISVTSHFHFFETNPRLLFDRAAGYGRRLAVPAGSTLRFDPGESRVARLVPIGGARVAIGFAGLVDGPLDAPGAFERAMEKARACGYLGSEPVSESSVAGDPAAASVVVPRTEEPGDRVAGEW
;
A
#
# COMPACT_ATOMS: atom_id res chain seq x y z
N MET A 1 -9.09 41.36 -22.59
CA MET A 1 -8.58 40.78 -21.32
C MET A 1 -7.18 40.22 -21.57
N ARG A 2 -6.33 40.17 -20.54
CA ARG A 2 -5.01 39.50 -20.62
C ARG A 2 -5.12 38.12 -19.98
N LEU A 3 -5.75 37.18 -20.69
CA LEU A 3 -5.96 35.82 -20.20
C LEU A 3 -4.65 35.02 -20.19
N THR A 4 -4.32 34.48 -19.03
CA THR A 4 -3.29 33.47 -18.82
C THR A 4 -3.68 32.14 -19.51
N PRO A 5 -2.72 31.23 -19.77
CA PRO A 5 -3.02 29.91 -20.30
C PRO A 5 -4.07 29.15 -19.48
N THR A 6 -3.93 29.12 -18.15
CA THR A 6 -4.86 28.44 -17.25
C THR A 6 -6.28 29.01 -17.32
N GLU A 7 -6.43 30.33 -17.45
CA GLU A 7 -7.75 30.95 -17.63
C GLU A 7 -8.38 30.59 -18.98
N ARG A 8 -7.58 30.41 -20.04
CA ARG A 8 -8.08 29.92 -21.34
C ARG A 8 -8.53 28.47 -21.24
N ASP A 9 -7.77 27.63 -20.55
CA ASP A 9 -8.14 26.22 -20.32
C ASP A 9 -9.43 26.12 -19.51
N ARG A 10 -9.63 26.98 -18.51
CA ARG A 10 -10.90 27.07 -17.77
C ARG A 10 -12.08 27.49 -18.66
N LEU A 11 -11.88 28.40 -19.62
CA LEU A 11 -12.92 28.75 -20.59
C LEU A 11 -13.24 27.58 -21.54
N LEU A 12 -12.23 26.78 -21.92
CA LEU A 12 -12.46 25.57 -22.70
C LEU A 12 -13.25 24.52 -21.90
N LEU A 13 -12.92 24.34 -20.61
CA LEU A 13 -13.67 23.48 -19.71
C LEU A 13 -15.14 23.90 -19.60
N PHE A 14 -15.38 25.18 -19.33
CA PHE A 14 -16.72 25.77 -19.29
C PHE A 14 -17.48 25.52 -20.61
N THR A 15 -16.84 25.74 -21.76
CA THR A 15 -17.48 25.51 -23.07
C THR A 15 -17.87 24.04 -23.28
N ALA A 16 -17.01 23.11 -22.84
CA ALA A 16 -17.32 21.67 -22.90
C ALA A 16 -18.48 21.30 -21.96
N ALA A 17 -18.52 21.89 -20.76
CA ALA A 17 -19.60 21.70 -19.80
C ALA A 17 -20.94 22.26 -20.31
N GLU A 18 -20.94 23.44 -20.92
CA GLU A 18 -22.14 24.02 -21.54
C GLU A 18 -22.67 23.15 -22.67
N LEU A 19 -21.79 22.59 -23.49
CA LEU A 19 -22.17 21.60 -24.51
C LEU A 19 -22.81 20.36 -23.88
N ALA A 20 -22.26 19.87 -22.76
CA ALA A 20 -22.83 18.75 -22.00
C ALA A 20 -24.20 19.09 -21.39
N ARG A 21 -24.36 20.26 -20.75
CA ARG A 21 -25.65 20.75 -20.23
C ARG A 21 -26.69 20.85 -21.33
N ALA A 22 -26.33 21.41 -22.49
CA ALA A 22 -27.24 21.52 -23.63
C ALA A 22 -27.67 20.15 -24.20
N ARG A 23 -26.80 19.13 -24.13
CA ARG A 23 -27.13 17.75 -24.52
C ARG A 23 -28.03 17.07 -23.49
N SER A 24 -27.69 17.17 -22.21
CA SER A 24 -28.48 16.65 -21.09
C SER A 24 -29.90 17.25 -21.06
N ALA A 25 -30.04 18.55 -21.30
CA ALA A 25 -31.34 19.24 -21.39
C ALA A 25 -32.25 18.70 -22.52
N ARG A 26 -31.67 18.04 -23.53
CA ARG A 26 -32.43 17.34 -24.59
C ARG A 26 -32.72 15.87 -24.25
N GLY A 27 -32.40 15.43 -23.03
CA GLY A 27 -32.59 14.06 -22.55
C GLY A 27 -31.49 13.08 -23.01
N LEU A 28 -30.34 13.56 -23.49
CA LEU A 28 -29.24 12.69 -23.84
C LEU A 28 -28.46 12.27 -22.58
N ARG A 29 -28.16 10.98 -22.50
CA ARG A 29 -27.21 10.45 -21.51
C ARG A 29 -25.78 10.84 -21.90
N LEU A 30 -25.02 11.35 -20.95
CA LEU A 30 -23.70 11.91 -21.17
C LEU A 30 -22.63 10.83 -21.34
N ASN A 31 -21.66 11.07 -22.22
CA ASN A 31 -20.45 10.26 -22.35
C ASN A 31 -19.34 10.71 -21.37
N VAL A 32 -18.18 10.06 -21.44
CA VAL A 32 -17.03 10.31 -20.54
C VAL A 32 -16.58 11.79 -20.57
N PRO A 33 -16.19 12.40 -21.72
CA PRO A 33 -15.81 13.82 -21.74
C PRO A 33 -16.88 14.79 -21.23
N GLU A 34 -18.16 14.53 -21.57
CA GLU A 34 -19.27 15.39 -21.18
C GLU A 34 -19.53 15.37 -19.68
N ALA A 35 -19.55 14.17 -19.07
CA ALA A 35 -19.73 14.01 -17.64
C ALA A 35 -18.56 14.65 -16.86
N THR A 36 -17.32 14.37 -17.28
CA THR A 36 -16.12 14.94 -16.65
C THR A 36 -16.13 16.47 -16.71
N ALA A 37 -16.45 17.06 -17.88
CA ALA A 37 -16.50 18.51 -18.02
C ALA A 37 -17.57 19.15 -17.14
N LEU A 38 -18.79 18.58 -17.12
CA LEU A 38 -19.90 19.10 -16.33
C LEU A 38 -19.63 19.03 -14.82
N ILE A 39 -19.05 17.93 -14.34
CA ILE A 39 -18.66 17.78 -12.92
C ILE A 39 -17.58 18.81 -12.56
N ALA A 40 -16.51 18.90 -13.34
CA ALA A 40 -15.41 19.80 -13.07
C ALA A 40 -15.83 21.28 -13.13
N ASP A 41 -16.67 21.65 -14.09
CA ASP A 41 -17.28 22.97 -14.19
C ASP A 41 -18.16 23.29 -12.98
N THR A 42 -19.00 22.35 -12.54
CA THR A 42 -19.84 22.53 -11.35
C THR A 42 -19.02 22.82 -10.09
N VAL A 43 -17.87 22.17 -9.94
CA VAL A 43 -16.92 22.47 -8.85
C VAL A 43 -16.32 23.87 -9.00
N CYS A 44 -15.94 24.27 -10.22
CA CYS A 44 -15.39 25.61 -10.48
C CYS A 44 -16.40 26.71 -10.18
N GLU A 45 -17.65 26.54 -10.60
CA GLU A 45 -18.71 27.53 -10.36
C GLU A 45 -19.08 27.59 -8.87
N ALA A 46 -19.17 26.44 -8.18
CA ALA A 46 -19.38 26.44 -6.73
C ALA A 46 -18.24 27.16 -5.97
N ALA A 47 -16.99 26.95 -6.38
CA ALA A 47 -15.85 27.68 -5.82
C ALA A 47 -15.95 29.19 -6.12
N ARG A 48 -16.39 29.56 -7.32
CA ARG A 48 -16.58 30.95 -7.73
C ARG A 48 -17.70 31.65 -6.94
N ASP A 49 -18.71 30.90 -6.52
CA ASP A 49 -19.81 31.36 -5.66
C ASP A 49 -19.40 31.49 -4.17
N GLY A 50 -18.14 31.18 -3.83
CA GLY A 50 -17.61 31.29 -2.47
C GLY A 50 -17.85 30.06 -1.60
N ALA A 51 -18.27 28.93 -2.18
CA ALA A 51 -18.43 27.68 -1.45
C ALA A 51 -17.07 27.18 -0.92
N ARG A 52 -17.08 26.47 0.21
CA ARG A 52 -15.87 25.79 0.70
C ARG A 52 -15.51 24.60 -0.17
N LEU A 53 -14.25 24.18 -0.16
CA LEU A 53 -13.77 23.01 -0.91
C LEU A 53 -14.65 21.76 -0.75
N ALA A 54 -15.05 21.45 0.50
CA ALA A 54 -15.90 20.30 0.77
C ALA A 54 -17.30 20.42 0.15
N GLU A 55 -17.86 21.63 0.12
CA GLU A 55 -19.17 21.93 -0.47
C GLU A 55 -19.10 21.86 -1.99
N ALA A 56 -18.04 22.39 -2.60
CA ALA A 56 -17.81 22.29 -4.04
C ALA A 56 -17.63 20.83 -4.50
N ILE A 57 -16.88 20.01 -3.75
CA ILE A 57 -16.77 18.56 -4.01
C ILE A 57 -18.13 17.88 -3.89
N ALA A 58 -18.92 18.21 -2.86
CA ALA A 58 -20.26 17.66 -2.68
C ALA A 58 -21.20 18.05 -3.83
N ALA A 59 -21.15 19.30 -4.30
CA ALA A 59 -21.89 19.77 -5.47
C ALA A 59 -21.50 18.94 -6.72
N GLY A 60 -20.20 18.77 -6.97
CA GLY A 60 -19.68 17.93 -8.05
C GLY A 60 -20.13 16.46 -7.98
N ARG A 61 -20.24 15.87 -6.79
CA ARG A 61 -20.79 14.51 -6.60
C ARG A 61 -22.30 14.40 -6.81
N SER A 62 -23.02 15.50 -6.66
CA SER A 62 -24.50 15.51 -6.70
C SER A 62 -25.08 15.89 -8.05
N VAL A 63 -24.25 16.42 -8.96
CA VAL A 63 -24.73 17.03 -10.21
C VAL A 63 -25.16 16.02 -11.27
N LEU A 64 -24.61 14.81 -11.24
CA LEU A 64 -24.99 13.71 -12.13
C LEU A 64 -25.21 12.43 -11.33
N GLY A 65 -26.28 11.71 -11.64
CA GLY A 65 -26.53 10.36 -11.19
C GLY A 65 -26.23 9.30 -12.25
N PRO A 66 -26.39 8.01 -11.92
CA PRO A 66 -26.10 6.91 -12.84
C PRO A 66 -27.05 6.86 -14.05
N GLY A 67 -28.24 7.46 -13.92
CA GLY A 67 -29.20 7.60 -15.00
C GLY A 67 -28.82 8.64 -16.05
N ASP A 68 -27.99 9.62 -15.69
CA ASP A 68 -27.65 10.78 -16.54
C ASP A 68 -26.50 10.50 -17.50
N VAL A 69 -25.77 9.39 -17.31
CA VAL A 69 -24.59 9.03 -18.09
C VAL A 69 -24.81 7.72 -18.84
N LEU A 70 -24.09 7.48 -19.94
CA LEU A 70 -24.17 6.23 -20.71
C LEU A 70 -23.68 5.02 -19.87
N PRO A 71 -24.14 3.79 -20.18
CA PRO A 71 -23.64 2.58 -19.51
C PRO A 71 -22.11 2.48 -19.65
N GLY A 72 -21.43 2.12 -18.55
CA GLY A 72 -19.97 2.02 -18.50
C GLY A 72 -19.24 3.34 -18.19
N VAL A 73 -19.89 4.50 -18.27
CA VAL A 73 -19.25 5.78 -17.92
C VAL A 73 -18.89 5.83 -16.44
N ALA A 74 -19.75 5.32 -15.56
CA ALA A 74 -19.48 5.26 -14.12
C ALA A 74 -18.31 4.33 -13.76
N ASP A 75 -18.03 3.32 -14.60
CA ASP A 75 -16.88 2.43 -14.42
C ASP A 75 -15.56 3.07 -14.90
N ILE A 76 -15.63 3.99 -15.86
CA ILE A 76 -14.46 4.68 -16.43
C ILE A 76 -14.11 5.92 -15.61
N VAL A 77 -15.10 6.74 -15.25
CA VAL A 77 -14.91 8.01 -14.53
C VAL A 77 -15.15 7.78 -13.04
N THR A 78 -14.13 7.21 -12.39
CA THR A 78 -14.15 6.93 -10.94
C THR A 78 -13.74 8.14 -10.10
N GLU A 79 -13.02 9.09 -10.71
CA GLU A 79 -12.56 10.32 -10.09
C GLU A 79 -12.50 11.45 -11.12
N VAL A 80 -12.89 12.66 -10.70
CA VAL A 80 -12.67 13.90 -11.45
C VAL A 80 -11.86 14.85 -10.60
N MET A 81 -10.71 15.28 -11.14
CA MET A 81 -9.81 16.24 -10.50
C MET A 81 -9.87 17.58 -11.23
N VAL A 82 -10.04 18.67 -10.49
CA VAL A 82 -10.04 20.02 -11.05
C VAL A 82 -9.44 21.03 -10.08
N GLU A 83 -8.57 21.91 -10.58
CA GLU A 83 -8.10 23.07 -9.82
C GLU A 83 -9.11 24.22 -9.95
N ALA A 84 -9.75 24.56 -8.82
CA ALA A 84 -10.70 25.66 -8.72
C ALA A 84 -10.10 26.81 -7.91
N VAL A 85 -10.50 28.05 -8.23
CA VAL A 85 -10.07 29.25 -7.49
C VAL A 85 -11.14 29.58 -6.47
N PHE A 86 -10.82 29.40 -5.20
CA PHE A 86 -11.63 29.76 -4.05
C PHE A 86 -11.24 31.14 -3.51
N ASP A 87 -11.99 31.65 -2.54
CA ASP A 87 -11.70 32.92 -1.87
C ASP A 87 -10.32 32.94 -1.19
N ASP A 88 -9.78 31.78 -0.83
CA ASP A 88 -8.47 31.61 -0.23
C ASP A 88 -7.38 31.13 -1.21
N GLY A 89 -7.68 31.15 -2.51
CA GLY A 89 -6.76 30.82 -3.58
C GLY A 89 -7.09 29.52 -4.31
N THR A 90 -6.16 29.07 -5.15
CA THR A 90 -6.34 27.85 -5.94
C THR A 90 -6.22 26.60 -5.08
N ARG A 91 -7.17 25.68 -5.18
CA ARG A 91 -7.12 24.37 -4.55
C ARG A 91 -7.48 23.27 -5.55
N LEU A 92 -6.85 22.10 -5.38
CA LEU A 92 -7.24 20.88 -6.09
C LEU A 92 -8.49 20.29 -5.42
N ALA A 93 -9.57 20.18 -6.16
CA ALA A 93 -10.76 19.46 -5.79
C ALA A 93 -10.75 18.07 -6.43
N VAL A 94 -11.01 17.05 -5.62
CA VAL A 94 -11.00 15.64 -6.03
C VAL A 94 -12.39 15.06 -5.76
N VAL A 95 -13.15 14.83 -6.82
CA VAL A 95 -14.51 14.29 -6.77
C VAL A 95 -14.43 12.79 -7.04
N THR A 96 -14.34 11.99 -5.97
CA THR A 96 -14.37 10.53 -6.07
C THR A 96 -15.81 10.01 -6.15
N GLU A 97 -16.02 8.90 -6.85
CA GLU A 97 -17.32 8.24 -7.05
C GLU A 97 -18.43 9.23 -7.48
N PRO A 98 -18.21 10.00 -8.57
CA PRO A 98 -19.03 11.17 -8.89
C PRO A 98 -20.49 10.87 -9.23
N PHE A 99 -20.87 9.61 -9.44
CA PHE A 99 -22.23 9.21 -9.82
C PHE A 99 -22.96 8.42 -8.72
N GLY A 100 -22.30 8.07 -7.61
CA GLY A 100 -22.89 7.28 -6.52
C GLY A 100 -23.38 5.87 -6.89
N GLY A 101 -22.98 5.33 -8.05
CA GLY A 101 -23.37 4.01 -8.54
C GLY A 101 -23.30 3.89 -10.06
N GLY A 102 -24.01 2.91 -10.63
CA GLY A 102 -24.12 2.72 -12.09
C GLY A 102 -23.03 1.86 -12.73
N SER A 103 -22.23 1.17 -11.91
CA SER A 103 -21.25 0.20 -12.39
C SER A 103 -21.92 -0.98 -13.10
N LEU A 104 -21.31 -1.44 -14.18
CA LEU A 104 -21.72 -2.65 -14.91
C LEU A 104 -21.07 -3.93 -14.38
N GLY A 105 -20.22 -3.87 -13.34
CA GLY A 105 -19.52 -5.02 -12.79
C GLY A 105 -18.68 -5.74 -13.84
N ASP A 106 -18.86 -7.05 -14.01
CA ASP A 106 -18.12 -7.86 -14.99
C ASP A 106 -18.37 -7.45 -16.45
N ALA A 107 -19.46 -6.73 -16.73
CA ALA A 107 -19.75 -6.21 -18.06
C ALA A 107 -19.16 -4.81 -18.30
N ALA A 108 -18.45 -4.24 -17.32
CA ALA A 108 -17.84 -2.92 -17.45
C ALA A 108 -16.66 -2.91 -18.45
N PRO A 109 -16.43 -1.78 -19.14
CA PRO A 109 -15.24 -1.61 -19.96
C PRO A 109 -13.96 -1.82 -19.15
N GLY A 110 -13.15 -2.82 -19.52
CA GLY A 110 -11.90 -3.13 -18.81
C GLY A 110 -12.08 -3.91 -17.50
N ALA A 111 -13.27 -4.48 -17.25
CA ALA A 111 -13.51 -5.32 -16.08
C ALA A 111 -12.51 -6.48 -16.02
N VAL A 112 -11.93 -6.69 -14.83
CA VAL A 112 -11.06 -7.84 -14.55
C VAL A 112 -11.95 -8.97 -14.02
N ILE A 113 -12.19 -9.97 -14.87
CA ILE A 113 -12.95 -11.16 -14.50
C ILE A 113 -11.98 -12.11 -13.79
N GLU A 114 -12.12 -12.22 -12.47
CA GLU A 114 -11.36 -13.20 -11.71
C GLU A 114 -11.78 -14.62 -12.14
N ALA A 115 -10.81 -15.45 -12.56
CA ALA A 115 -11.05 -16.87 -12.64
C ALA A 115 -11.43 -17.40 -11.25
N VAL A 116 -12.29 -18.42 -11.18
CA VAL A 116 -12.66 -19.07 -9.92
C VAL A 116 -11.38 -19.39 -9.16
N ARG A 117 -11.23 -18.76 -7.99
CA ARG A 117 -10.01 -18.93 -7.20
C ARG A 117 -9.91 -20.40 -6.77
N PRO A 118 -8.76 -21.07 -7.00
CA PRO A 118 -8.51 -22.37 -6.41
C PRO A 118 -8.61 -22.26 -4.89
N LEU A 119 -8.96 -23.37 -4.23
CA LEU A 119 -9.18 -23.39 -2.78
C LEU A 119 -7.91 -22.90 -2.04
N PRO A 120 -8.03 -22.35 -0.82
CA PRO A 120 -6.88 -21.85 -0.06
C PRO A 120 -5.70 -22.83 0.02
N GLU A 121 -5.99 -24.12 0.05
CA GLU A 121 -5.01 -25.22 0.09
C GLU A 121 -4.23 -25.36 -1.23
N GLU A 122 -4.94 -25.32 -2.37
CA GLU A 122 -4.35 -25.33 -3.71
C GLU A 122 -3.50 -24.07 -3.97
N ARG A 123 -3.93 -22.92 -3.44
CA ARG A 123 -3.19 -21.66 -3.53
C ARG A 123 -1.92 -21.65 -2.65
N ALA A 124 -1.97 -22.28 -1.47
CA ALA A 124 -0.81 -22.46 -0.62
C ALA A 124 0.24 -23.39 -1.26
N ALA A 125 -0.20 -24.35 -2.07
CA ALA A 125 0.68 -25.21 -2.86
C ALA A 125 1.32 -24.51 -4.07
N LEU A 126 0.69 -23.45 -4.60
CA LEU A 126 1.19 -22.66 -5.74
C LEU A 126 2.12 -21.50 -5.35
N LEU A 127 2.01 -21.01 -4.12
CA LEU A 127 2.96 -20.07 -3.56
C LEU A 127 4.15 -20.89 -3.05
N PRO A 128 5.40 -20.58 -3.46
CA PRO A 128 6.53 -21.27 -2.86
C PRO A 128 6.43 -21.06 -1.35
N ALA A 129 6.31 -22.16 -0.61
CA ALA A 129 6.51 -22.14 0.82
C ALA A 129 7.82 -21.40 1.04
N LYS A 130 7.78 -20.23 1.68
CA LYS A 130 9.02 -19.54 2.04
C LYS A 130 9.56 -20.33 3.23
N GLU A 131 10.18 -21.45 2.92
CA GLU A 131 10.55 -22.55 3.83
C GLU A 131 11.42 -22.07 5.00
N ASP A 132 12.12 -20.94 4.84
CA ASP A 132 12.96 -20.35 5.87
C ASP A 132 12.38 -19.10 6.53
N ALA A 133 11.06 -18.92 6.54
CA ALA A 133 10.46 -17.76 7.21
C ALA A 133 10.57 -17.87 8.74
N ILE A 134 11.05 -16.81 9.38
CA ILE A 134 11.10 -16.71 10.85
C ILE A 134 10.16 -15.62 11.34
N GLU A 135 9.76 -15.69 12.60
CA GLU A 135 8.96 -14.66 13.26
C GLU A 135 9.80 -13.96 14.32
N VAL A 136 9.80 -12.63 14.28
CA VAL A 136 10.56 -11.79 15.21
C VAL A 136 9.60 -10.80 15.85
N ARG A 137 9.57 -10.75 17.18
CA ARG A 137 8.81 -9.73 17.91
C ARG A 137 9.57 -8.41 17.87
N VAL A 138 8.91 -7.35 17.43
CA VAL A 138 9.50 -6.02 17.24
C VAL A 138 8.72 -5.00 18.03
N LEU A 139 9.42 -4.23 18.85
CA LEU A 139 8.86 -3.13 19.64
C LEU A 139 9.33 -1.78 19.09
N ASN A 140 8.40 -0.87 18.79
CA ASN A 140 8.76 0.50 18.45
C ASN A 140 8.93 1.35 19.73
N THR A 141 10.17 1.75 20.03
CA THR A 141 10.49 2.60 21.20
C THR A 141 10.48 4.10 20.88
N ALA A 142 10.26 4.50 19.63
CA ALA A 142 10.19 5.90 19.24
C ALA A 142 8.84 6.52 19.59
N THR A 143 8.81 7.85 19.70
CA THR A 143 7.58 8.64 19.87
C THR A 143 6.82 8.85 18.54
N VAL A 144 7.38 8.35 17.43
CA VAL A 144 6.84 8.46 16.08
C VAL A 144 6.65 7.08 15.46
N PRO A 145 5.69 6.93 14.54
CA PRO A 145 5.48 5.66 13.85
C PRO A 145 6.65 5.35 12.92
N ILE A 146 6.96 4.06 12.80
CA ILE A 146 8.02 3.55 11.92
C ILE A 146 7.41 2.54 10.96
N SER A 147 7.72 2.70 9.68
CA SER A 147 7.21 1.87 8.59
C SER A 147 8.38 1.23 7.85
N VAL A 148 8.35 -0.10 7.70
CA VAL A 148 9.41 -0.88 7.04
C VAL A 148 8.85 -1.53 5.78
N THR A 149 9.48 -1.29 4.63
CA THR A 149 9.02 -1.80 3.33
C THR A 149 9.43 -3.27 3.10
N SER A 150 8.71 -3.93 2.19
CA SER A 150 8.87 -5.37 1.86
C SER A 150 10.30 -5.86 1.53
N HIS A 151 11.16 -4.99 1.00
CA HIS A 151 12.49 -5.35 0.51
C HIS A 151 13.63 -4.63 1.25
N PHE A 152 13.31 -3.98 2.36
CA PHE A 152 14.33 -3.39 3.22
C PHE A 152 15.09 -4.49 3.98
N HIS A 153 16.42 -4.39 4.06
CA HIS A 153 17.23 -5.31 4.86
C HIS A 153 16.89 -5.12 6.35
N PHE A 154 16.22 -6.11 6.94
CA PHE A 154 15.52 -5.93 8.22
C PHE A 154 16.47 -5.58 9.37
N PHE A 155 17.69 -6.13 9.36
CA PHE A 155 18.78 -5.77 10.26
C PHE A 155 19.05 -4.26 10.34
N GLU A 156 18.99 -3.56 9.21
CA GLU A 156 19.34 -2.14 9.08
C GLU A 156 18.15 -1.20 9.31
N THR A 157 17.01 -1.74 9.76
CA THR A 157 15.82 -0.92 10.05
C THR A 157 16.08 0.03 11.21
N ASN A 158 15.25 1.07 11.34
CA ASN A 158 15.44 2.16 12.30
C ASN A 158 15.98 1.68 13.68
N PRO A 159 17.04 2.32 14.22
CA PRO A 159 17.66 1.95 15.50
C PRO A 159 16.70 1.83 16.69
N ARG A 160 15.56 2.55 16.65
CA ARG A 160 14.54 2.58 17.71
C ARG A 160 13.56 1.40 17.67
N LEU A 161 13.64 0.55 16.65
CA LEU A 161 12.97 -0.75 16.68
C LEU A 161 13.81 -1.72 17.51
N LEU A 162 13.27 -2.16 18.64
CA LEU A 162 13.88 -3.17 19.49
C LEU A 162 13.42 -4.56 19.06
N PHE A 163 14.37 -5.37 18.62
CA PHE A 163 14.20 -6.79 18.28
C PHE A 163 15.58 -7.46 18.20
N ASP A 164 15.62 -8.79 18.12
CA ASP A 164 16.88 -9.51 17.88
C ASP A 164 17.46 -9.17 16.50
N ARG A 165 18.49 -8.30 16.47
CA ARG A 165 19.13 -7.85 15.23
C ARG A 165 19.82 -9.01 14.52
N ALA A 166 20.38 -9.99 15.25
CA ALA A 166 21.01 -11.14 14.62
C ALA A 166 19.99 -11.92 13.77
N ALA A 167 18.77 -12.10 14.27
CA ALA A 167 17.66 -12.70 13.53
C ALA A 167 17.24 -11.86 12.31
N GLY A 168 17.51 -10.55 12.26
CA GLY A 168 17.22 -9.70 11.11
C GLY A 168 18.25 -9.74 9.98
N TYR A 169 19.44 -10.29 10.22
CA TYR A 169 20.54 -10.26 9.26
C TYR A 169 20.27 -11.10 8.00
N GLY A 170 20.50 -10.50 6.84
CA GLY A 170 20.28 -11.10 5.54
C GLY A 170 18.82 -11.44 5.22
N ARG A 171 17.87 -10.80 5.92
CA ARG A 171 16.43 -11.05 5.80
C ARG A 171 15.64 -9.77 5.52
N ARG A 172 14.43 -9.94 5.01
CA ARG A 172 13.46 -8.88 4.69
C ARG A 172 12.05 -9.30 5.09
N LEU A 173 11.11 -8.36 5.13
CA LEU A 173 9.72 -8.68 5.49
C LEU A 173 9.07 -9.67 4.51
N ALA A 174 8.35 -10.63 5.08
CA ALA A 174 7.56 -11.63 4.37
C ALA A 174 6.16 -11.09 4.00
N VAL A 175 6.10 -9.89 3.45
CA VAL A 175 4.87 -9.23 2.98
C VAL A 175 4.86 -9.15 1.44
N PRO A 176 3.71 -8.85 0.80
CA PRO A 176 3.67 -8.65 -0.65
C PRO A 176 4.67 -7.58 -1.10
N ALA A 177 5.21 -7.74 -2.31
CA ALA A 177 6.13 -6.75 -2.87
C ALA A 177 5.46 -5.37 -2.96
N GLY A 178 6.20 -4.30 -2.65
CA GLY A 178 5.68 -2.94 -2.57
C GLY A 178 4.89 -2.60 -1.29
N SER A 179 4.51 -3.60 -0.49
CA SER A 179 3.82 -3.37 0.79
C SER A 179 4.80 -2.98 1.91
N THR A 180 4.23 -2.48 3.01
CA THR A 180 4.95 -1.98 4.17
C THR A 180 4.30 -2.48 5.46
N LEU A 181 5.11 -2.80 6.47
CA LEU A 181 4.63 -3.06 7.82
C LEU A 181 4.88 -1.84 8.69
N ARG A 182 3.80 -1.31 9.29
CA ARG A 182 3.84 -0.18 10.21
C ARG A 182 3.88 -0.65 11.67
N PHE A 183 4.66 0.06 12.48
CA PHE A 183 4.75 -0.05 13.93
C PHE A 183 4.42 1.31 14.54
N ASP A 184 3.31 1.42 15.26
CA ASP A 184 2.94 2.66 15.95
C ASP A 184 3.81 2.88 17.21
N PRO A 185 3.91 4.11 17.75
CA PRO A 185 4.69 4.39 18.96
C PRO A 185 4.32 3.47 20.13
N GLY A 186 5.29 2.76 20.69
CA GLY A 186 5.08 1.81 21.80
C GLY A 186 4.48 0.47 21.41
N GLU A 187 4.15 0.25 20.14
CA GLU A 187 3.55 -1.00 19.67
C GLU A 187 4.58 -2.14 19.61
N SER A 188 4.21 -3.31 20.16
CA SER A 188 4.92 -4.57 19.95
C SER A 188 4.14 -5.45 18.98
N ARG A 189 4.77 -5.83 17.87
CA ARG A 189 4.15 -6.64 16.80
C ARG A 189 5.11 -7.70 16.28
N VAL A 190 4.57 -8.85 15.89
CA VAL A 190 5.36 -9.92 15.27
C VAL A 190 5.55 -9.61 13.78
N ALA A 191 6.81 -9.58 13.35
CA ALA A 191 7.20 -9.43 11.96
C ALA A 191 7.71 -10.77 11.43
N ARG A 192 7.11 -11.25 10.35
CA ARG A 192 7.59 -12.44 9.63
C ARG A 192 8.67 -12.03 8.64
N LEU A 193 9.83 -12.69 8.68
CA LEU A 193 11.01 -12.36 7.89
C LEU A 193 11.44 -13.54 7.03
N VAL A 194 11.89 -13.26 5.81
CA VAL A 194 12.37 -14.26 4.85
C VAL A 194 13.76 -13.89 4.35
N PRO A 195 14.61 -14.86 3.98
CA PRO A 195 15.93 -14.57 3.46
C PRO A 195 15.87 -13.67 2.22
N ILE A 196 16.85 -12.77 2.11
CA ILE A 196 17.16 -12.10 0.85
C ILE A 196 17.66 -13.19 -0.12
N GLY A 197 17.11 -13.22 -1.33
CA GLY A 197 17.51 -14.16 -2.38
C GLY A 197 18.60 -13.61 -3.30
N GLY A 198 18.84 -14.27 -4.43
CA GLY A 198 19.85 -13.85 -5.42
C GLY A 198 21.28 -13.93 -4.89
N ALA A 199 22.13 -12.99 -5.27
CA ALA A 199 23.55 -12.94 -4.85
C ALA A 199 23.75 -12.54 -3.38
N ARG A 200 22.67 -12.23 -2.64
CA ARG A 200 22.72 -11.87 -1.21
C ARG A 200 23.71 -10.76 -0.90
N VAL A 201 23.63 -9.68 -1.68
CA VAL A 201 24.43 -8.46 -1.50
C VAL A 201 23.51 -7.33 -1.00
N ALA A 202 23.85 -6.70 0.12
CA ALA A 202 23.11 -5.58 0.70
C ALA A 202 23.93 -4.29 0.54
N ILE A 203 23.43 -3.33 -0.23
CA ILE A 203 24.07 -2.02 -0.50
C ILE A 203 23.10 -0.90 -0.17
N GLY A 204 23.58 0.16 0.47
CA GLY A 204 22.78 1.32 0.84
C GLY A 204 22.17 1.14 2.23
N PHE A 205 20.84 1.05 2.32
CA PHE A 205 20.09 0.97 3.58
C PHE A 205 20.59 1.95 4.65
N ALA A 206 21.29 1.46 5.69
CA ALA A 206 21.92 2.28 6.71
C ALA A 206 23.46 2.15 6.73
N GLY A 207 24.04 1.51 5.71
CA GLY A 207 25.48 1.34 5.53
C GLY A 207 26.13 0.37 6.52
N LEU A 208 25.34 -0.48 7.20
CA LEU A 208 25.89 -1.39 8.20
C LEU A 208 26.63 -2.56 7.53
N VAL A 209 26.14 -3.03 6.39
CA VAL A 209 26.77 -4.12 5.62
C VAL A 209 27.56 -3.57 4.43
N ASP A 210 26.89 -2.87 3.50
CA ASP A 210 27.45 -2.37 2.22
C ASP A 210 28.33 -3.39 1.48
N GLY A 211 27.80 -4.61 1.30
CA GLY A 211 28.51 -5.68 0.62
C GLY A 211 27.79 -7.03 0.63
N PRO A 212 28.50 -8.12 0.26
CA PRO A 212 27.96 -9.47 0.33
C PRO A 212 27.67 -9.87 1.77
N LEU A 213 26.45 -10.35 2.03
CA LEU A 213 25.97 -10.74 3.36
C LEU A 213 26.73 -11.95 3.91
N ASP A 214 27.14 -12.87 3.03
CA ASP A 214 27.75 -14.14 3.41
C ASP A 214 29.31 -14.09 3.32
N ALA A 215 29.90 -12.90 3.17
CA ALA A 215 31.36 -12.77 3.18
C ALA A 215 31.96 -13.05 4.57
N PRO A 216 33.16 -13.66 4.67
CA PRO A 216 33.79 -13.94 5.96
C PRO A 216 33.91 -12.69 6.85
N GLY A 217 33.42 -12.79 8.09
CA GLY A 217 33.43 -11.70 9.07
C GLY A 217 32.41 -10.58 8.80
N ALA A 218 31.56 -10.68 7.77
CA ALA A 218 30.62 -9.61 7.41
C ALA A 218 29.55 -9.41 8.49
N PHE A 219 29.02 -10.51 9.02
CA PHE A 219 28.05 -10.48 10.11
C PHE A 219 28.62 -9.80 11.36
N GLU A 220 29.83 -10.19 11.76
CA GLU A 220 30.50 -9.65 12.95
C GLU A 220 30.76 -8.15 12.81
N ARG A 221 31.30 -7.72 11.65
CA ARG A 221 31.52 -6.29 11.35
C ARG A 221 30.21 -5.50 11.35
N ALA A 222 29.15 -6.06 10.79
CA ALA A 222 27.84 -5.42 10.74
C ALA A 222 27.23 -5.28 12.15
N MET A 223 27.34 -6.31 12.99
CA MET A 223 26.90 -6.29 14.39
C MET A 223 27.69 -5.28 15.22
N GLU A 224 29.01 -5.20 15.03
CA GLU A 224 29.86 -4.21 15.70
C GLU A 224 29.46 -2.78 15.31
N LYS A 225 29.25 -2.50 14.02
CA LYS A 225 28.74 -1.21 13.55
C LYS A 225 27.35 -0.89 14.12
N ALA A 226 26.44 -1.86 14.14
CA ALA A 226 25.10 -1.69 14.69
C ALA A 226 25.15 -1.27 16.17
N ARG A 227 26.02 -1.92 16.97
CA ARG A 227 26.27 -1.56 18.37
C ARG A 227 26.84 -0.15 18.49
N ALA A 228 27.88 0.17 17.72
CA ALA A 228 28.52 1.48 17.73
C ALA A 228 27.53 2.61 17.36
N CYS A 229 26.58 2.34 16.48
CA CYS A 229 25.54 3.29 16.06
C CYS A 229 24.28 3.27 16.95
N GLY A 230 24.25 2.48 18.04
CA GLY A 230 23.16 2.47 19.00
C GLY A 230 21.86 1.81 18.50
N TYR A 231 21.97 0.79 17.63
CA TYR A 231 20.83 -0.01 17.21
C TYR A 231 20.37 -0.91 18.36
N LEU A 232 19.10 -0.76 18.76
CA LEU A 232 18.54 -1.56 19.84
C LEU A 232 18.46 -3.05 19.44
N GLY A 233 18.79 -3.92 20.40
CA GLY A 233 18.81 -5.38 20.20
C GLY A 233 20.02 -5.92 19.43
N SER A 234 21.10 -5.12 19.35
CA SER A 234 22.40 -5.55 18.81
C SER A 234 23.35 -6.12 19.87
N GLU A 235 23.01 -6.08 21.16
CA GLU A 235 23.84 -6.63 22.24
C GLU A 235 23.88 -8.16 22.22
N PRO A 236 25.01 -8.79 22.62
CA PRO A 236 25.07 -10.24 22.76
C PRO A 236 24.13 -10.69 23.89
N VAL A 237 23.31 -11.71 23.61
CA VAL A 237 22.47 -12.34 24.64
C VAL A 237 23.41 -12.98 25.67
N SER A 238 23.46 -12.42 26.89
CA SER A 238 24.20 -13.05 28.00
C SER A 238 23.38 -14.20 28.58
N GLU A 239 24.02 -15.35 28.83
CA GLU A 239 23.40 -16.58 29.33
C GLU A 239 22.74 -16.46 30.73
N SER A 240 22.75 -15.29 31.36
CA SER A 240 22.19 -15.06 32.70
C SER A 240 20.73 -14.59 32.72
N SER A 241 20.08 -14.41 31.56
CA SER A 241 18.67 -13.99 31.48
C SER A 241 17.66 -15.15 31.33
N VAL A 242 18.11 -16.41 31.35
CA VAL A 242 17.25 -17.60 31.18
C VAL A 242 16.49 -18.00 32.46
N ALA A 243 16.68 -17.30 33.57
CA ALA A 243 15.87 -17.48 34.80
C ALA A 243 14.72 -16.47 34.86
N GLY A 244 13.80 -16.51 33.89
CA GLY A 244 12.65 -15.60 33.84
C GLY A 244 11.68 -15.93 32.72
N ASP A 245 10.67 -16.75 33.06
CA ASP A 245 9.43 -17.04 32.33
C ASP A 245 9.55 -17.84 31.00
N PRO A 246 9.13 -19.12 30.94
CA PRO A 246 9.35 -20.01 29.79
C PRO A 246 8.47 -19.73 28.56
N ALA A 247 7.83 -18.57 28.45
CA ALA A 247 6.94 -18.21 27.34
C ALA A 247 7.66 -17.48 26.17
N ALA A 248 8.97 -17.24 26.27
CA ALA A 248 9.77 -16.50 25.29
C ALA A 248 10.78 -17.37 24.50
N ALA A 249 10.53 -18.67 24.38
CA ALA A 249 11.29 -19.51 23.46
C ALA A 249 10.72 -19.36 22.04
N SER A 250 11.60 -19.10 21.06
CA SER A 250 11.28 -19.28 19.66
C SER A 250 10.69 -20.67 19.44
N VAL A 251 9.44 -20.72 18.96
CA VAL A 251 8.81 -21.99 18.60
C VAL A 251 9.42 -22.42 17.27
N VAL A 252 10.43 -23.29 17.35
CA VAL A 252 10.82 -24.14 16.24
C VAL A 252 9.76 -25.23 16.16
N VAL A 253 8.96 -25.24 15.09
CA VAL A 253 7.99 -26.31 14.85
C VAL A 253 8.78 -27.60 14.54
N PRO A 254 8.58 -28.70 15.28
CA PRO A 254 9.29 -29.95 15.01
C PRO A 254 8.78 -30.61 13.73
N ARG A 255 9.70 -31.27 13.01
CA ARG A 255 9.40 -32.18 11.90
C ARG A 255 8.47 -33.28 12.42
N THR A 256 7.27 -33.39 11.86
CA THR A 256 6.49 -34.62 12.00
C THR A 256 7.14 -35.68 11.11
N GLU A 257 7.79 -36.65 11.75
CA GLU A 257 8.18 -37.91 11.12
C GLU A 257 6.93 -38.61 10.59
N GLU A 258 6.98 -39.05 9.33
CA GLU A 258 5.93 -39.85 8.72
C GLU A 258 5.83 -41.22 9.41
N PRO A 259 4.64 -41.71 9.78
CA PRO A 259 4.49 -43.07 10.25
C PRO A 259 4.41 -44.02 9.04
N GLY A 260 5.54 -44.71 8.83
CA GLY A 260 5.67 -46.10 8.40
C GLY A 260 4.63 -46.70 7.45
N ASP A 261 5.13 -47.08 6.27
CA ASP A 261 4.59 -48.15 5.43
C ASP A 261 4.02 -49.32 6.26
N ARG A 262 2.70 -49.48 6.20
CA ARG A 262 2.03 -50.75 6.48
C ARG A 262 1.23 -51.17 5.26
N VAL A 263 1.74 -52.22 4.64
CA VAL A 263 1.11 -53.03 3.60
C VAL A 263 -0.09 -53.79 4.20
N ALA A 264 -1.24 -53.72 3.51
CA ALA A 264 -2.38 -54.67 3.42
C ALA A 264 -3.69 -53.86 3.22
N GLY A 265 -4.57 -54.12 2.25
CA GLY A 265 -4.70 -55.20 1.30
C GLY A 265 -5.88 -54.92 0.35
N GLU A 266 -6.07 -55.87 -0.55
CA GLU A 266 -7.12 -56.02 -1.57
C GLU A 266 -8.52 -55.57 -1.11
N TRP A 267 -9.22 -54.77 -1.93
CA TRP A 267 -10.38 -55.11 -2.78
C TRP A 267 -10.91 -53.83 -3.45
#